data_AF-A0A7S3JJK7-F1
#
_entry.id   AF-A0A7S3JJK7-F1
#
_cell.length_a   1.000
_cell.length_b   1.000
_cell.length_c   1.000
_cell.angle_alpha   90.00
_cell.angle_beta   90.00
_cell.angle_gamma   90.00
#
_symmetry.space_group_name_H-M   'P 1'
#
loop_
_entity.id
_entity.type
_entity.pdbx_description
1 polymer ?
#
loop_
_entity_poly.entity_id
_entity_poly.type
_entity_poly.pdbx_seq_one_letter_code
_entity_poly.pdbx_strand_id
1 'polypeptide(L)'
;KALFRNLTRELVMHERITTTYAKAKYLRKQAEWIVHKGKLGGKKARNHLNTVLNSKAQVRKVMNELAPRFKHLSGGFTRVTPTTKRRLDKAQMGTIEFVGNYLEIYEKSDYAKKKQASNTPDFWEWEQKILEQEKEFYENKISELSMMIGAGEEENVVEEAKNFDYAEHLVKKEKAKVTPMTPQQLQKNQLSYLKHNLKRVNLDLEKHQEDKGGNWHRNLDKKYTFD
;
A
#
# COMPACT_ATOMS: atom_id res chain seq x y z
N LYS A 1 -36.54 -10.59 -9.77
CA LYS A 1 -35.68 -11.32 -8.80
C LYS A 1 -34.95 -12.55 -9.37
N ALA A 2 -35.31 -13.07 -10.56
CA ALA A 2 -34.71 -14.31 -11.11
C ALA A 2 -33.20 -14.21 -11.40
N LEU A 3 -32.72 -13.07 -11.90
CA LEU A 3 -31.29 -12.86 -12.23
C LEU A 3 -30.36 -13.12 -11.05
N PHE A 4 -30.57 -12.43 -9.91
CA PHE A 4 -29.71 -12.59 -8.74
C PHE A 4 -29.81 -13.95 -8.10
N ARG A 5 -30.97 -14.61 -8.20
CA ARG A 5 -31.12 -16.00 -7.80
C ARG A 5 -30.20 -16.92 -8.59
N ASN A 6 -30.16 -16.77 -9.92
CA ASN A 6 -29.26 -17.54 -10.78
C ASN A 6 -27.79 -17.22 -10.47
N LEU A 7 -27.42 -15.93 -10.38
CA LEU A 7 -26.04 -15.54 -10.02
C LEU A 7 -25.60 -16.11 -8.67
N THR A 8 -26.48 -16.17 -7.67
CA THR A 8 -26.16 -16.79 -6.39
C THR A 8 -25.97 -18.30 -6.51
N ARG A 9 -26.76 -18.98 -7.34
CA ARG A 9 -26.59 -20.43 -7.61
C ARG A 9 -25.23 -20.70 -8.24
N GLU A 10 -24.88 -19.92 -9.26
CA GLU A 10 -23.57 -20.01 -9.92
C GLU A 10 -22.43 -19.73 -8.94
N LEU A 11 -22.56 -18.70 -8.11
CA LEU A 11 -21.57 -18.37 -7.08
C LEU A 11 -21.41 -19.51 -6.05
N VAL A 12 -22.50 -20.15 -5.62
CA VAL A 12 -22.40 -21.30 -4.70
C VAL A 12 -21.72 -22.50 -5.36
N MET A 13 -22.04 -22.78 -6.63
CA MET A 13 -21.43 -23.90 -7.35
C MET A 13 -19.94 -23.70 -7.59
N HIS A 14 -19.57 -22.55 -8.15
CA HIS A 14 -18.21 -22.30 -8.63
C HIS A 14 -17.33 -21.53 -7.63
N GLU A 15 -17.91 -21.00 -6.56
CA GLU A 15 -17.26 -20.16 -5.53
C GLU A 15 -16.63 -18.85 -6.02
N ARG A 16 -16.56 -18.64 -7.34
CA ARG A 16 -16.08 -17.43 -8.00
C ARG A 16 -16.85 -17.22 -9.30
N ILE A 17 -17.38 -16.02 -9.52
CA ILE A 17 -17.99 -15.62 -10.80
C ILE A 17 -17.59 -14.20 -11.19
N THR A 18 -17.52 -13.95 -12.49
CA THR A 18 -17.21 -12.63 -13.05
C THR A 18 -18.46 -12.04 -13.69
N THR A 19 -18.83 -10.83 -13.29
CA THR A 19 -20.00 -10.12 -13.82
C THR A 19 -19.76 -8.61 -13.83
N THR A 20 -20.76 -7.81 -14.16
CA THR A 20 -20.63 -6.34 -14.04
C THR A 20 -20.48 -5.95 -12.56
N TYR A 21 -19.61 -5.00 -12.27
CA TYR A 21 -19.25 -4.61 -10.90
C TYR A 21 -20.45 -4.26 -10.02
N ALA A 22 -21.44 -3.54 -10.57
CA ALA A 22 -22.68 -3.22 -9.86
C ALA A 22 -23.47 -4.47 -9.43
N LYS A 23 -23.58 -5.48 -10.32
CA LYS A 23 -24.24 -6.76 -10.01
C LYS A 23 -23.45 -7.55 -8.96
N ALA A 24 -22.13 -7.57 -9.05
CA ALA A 24 -21.26 -8.24 -8.08
C ALA A 24 -21.43 -7.62 -6.68
N LYS A 25 -21.40 -6.29 -6.57
CA LYS A 25 -21.66 -5.56 -5.31
C LYS A 25 -23.02 -5.89 -4.72
N TYR A 26 -24.07 -5.86 -5.54
CA TYR A 26 -25.42 -6.18 -5.08
C TYR A 26 -25.56 -7.64 -4.62
N LEU A 27 -24.89 -8.57 -5.32
CA LEU A 27 -24.95 -10.01 -5.03
C LEU A 27 -24.42 -10.35 -3.63
N ARG A 28 -23.47 -9.58 -3.09
CA ARG A 28 -22.88 -9.76 -1.76
C ARG A 28 -23.93 -9.99 -0.68
N LYS A 29 -24.94 -9.13 -0.62
CA LYS A 29 -26.01 -9.20 0.40
C LYS A 29 -26.70 -10.55 0.40
N GLN A 30 -27.02 -11.07 -0.79
CA GLN A 30 -27.71 -12.35 -0.93
C GLN A 30 -26.77 -13.54 -0.64
N ALA A 31 -25.52 -13.47 -1.11
CA ALA A 31 -24.51 -14.50 -0.87
C ALA A 31 -24.15 -14.63 0.62
N GLU A 32 -23.92 -13.51 1.30
CA GLU A 32 -23.59 -13.49 2.73
C GLU A 32 -24.77 -13.99 3.58
N TRP A 33 -26.00 -13.62 3.22
CA TRP A 33 -27.20 -14.12 3.89
C TRP A 33 -27.34 -15.64 3.77
N ILE A 34 -27.04 -16.23 2.61
CA ILE A 34 -27.10 -17.69 2.42
C ILE A 34 -26.12 -18.41 3.34
N VAL A 35 -24.88 -17.93 3.41
CA VAL A 35 -23.86 -18.50 4.31
C VAL A 35 -24.31 -18.37 5.75
N HIS A 36 -24.81 -17.20 6.15
CA HIS A 36 -25.31 -16.98 7.51
C HIS A 36 -26.47 -17.93 7.85
N LYS A 37 -27.42 -18.15 6.94
CA LYS A 37 -28.48 -19.16 7.13
C LYS A 37 -27.91 -20.57 7.22
N GLY A 38 -26.93 -20.91 6.39
CA GLY A 38 -26.20 -22.18 6.48
C GLY A 38 -25.60 -22.41 7.86
N LYS A 39 -24.93 -21.39 8.43
CA LYS A 39 -24.32 -21.42 9.77
C LYS A 39 -25.33 -21.63 10.90
N LEU A 40 -26.51 -21.03 10.81
CA LEU A 40 -27.58 -21.24 11.79
C LEU A 40 -28.10 -22.69 11.81
N GLY A 41 -28.05 -23.38 10.67
CA GLY A 41 -28.44 -24.78 10.56
C GLY A 41 -29.93 -25.06 10.80
N GLY A 42 -30.27 -26.34 10.92
CA GLY A 42 -31.63 -26.82 11.19
C GLY A 42 -32.60 -26.81 9.99
N LYS A 43 -33.84 -27.28 10.23
CA LYS A 43 -34.88 -27.43 9.19
C LYS A 43 -35.33 -26.08 8.62
N LYS A 44 -35.51 -25.08 9.48
CA LYS A 44 -35.94 -23.73 9.07
C LYS A 44 -34.91 -23.06 8.14
N ALA A 45 -33.62 -23.16 8.44
CA ALA A 45 -32.59 -22.63 7.54
C ALA A 45 -32.58 -23.37 6.19
N ARG A 46 -32.67 -24.71 6.21
CA ARG A 46 -32.73 -25.53 5.00
C ARG A 46 -33.90 -25.14 4.10
N ASN A 47 -35.08 -24.93 4.68
CA ASN A 47 -36.25 -24.48 3.95
C ASN A 47 -36.02 -23.11 3.29
N HIS A 48 -35.46 -22.14 4.02
CA HIS A 48 -35.10 -20.84 3.44
C HIS A 48 -34.10 -20.98 2.29
N LEU A 49 -33.04 -21.78 2.45
CA LEU A 49 -32.06 -22.01 1.39
C LEU A 49 -32.70 -22.66 0.15
N ASN A 50 -33.62 -23.61 0.33
CA ASN A 50 -34.36 -24.23 -0.77
C ASN A 50 -35.15 -23.20 -1.59
N THR A 51 -35.77 -22.20 -0.95
CA THR A 51 -36.55 -21.17 -1.69
C THR A 51 -35.68 -20.32 -2.63
N VAL A 52 -34.40 -20.14 -2.31
CA VAL A 52 -33.46 -19.35 -3.12
C VAL A 52 -32.72 -20.24 -4.12
N LEU A 53 -32.08 -21.31 -3.64
CA LEU A 53 -31.20 -22.14 -4.47
C LEU A 53 -31.96 -23.13 -5.35
N ASN A 54 -33.13 -23.62 -4.90
CA ASN A 54 -33.94 -24.63 -5.60
C ASN A 54 -33.14 -25.86 -6.10
N SER A 55 -32.03 -26.19 -5.42
CA SER A 55 -31.17 -27.32 -5.75
C SER A 55 -30.65 -27.94 -4.47
N LYS A 56 -30.93 -29.24 -4.28
CA LYS A 56 -30.49 -29.98 -3.09
C LYS A 56 -28.96 -30.04 -2.98
N ALA A 57 -28.26 -30.12 -4.11
CA ALA A 57 -26.80 -30.15 -4.16
C ALA A 57 -26.19 -28.84 -3.65
N GLN A 58 -26.70 -27.70 -4.10
CA GLN A 58 -26.24 -26.38 -3.66
C GLN A 58 -26.54 -26.14 -2.17
N VAL A 59 -27.71 -26.56 -1.70
CA VAL A 59 -28.08 -26.45 -0.27
C VAL A 59 -27.16 -27.31 0.59
N ARG A 60 -26.83 -28.53 0.14
CA ARG A 60 -25.84 -29.39 0.80
C ARG A 60 -24.47 -28.73 0.84
N LYS A 61 -23.97 -28.20 -0.28
CA LYS A 61 -22.70 -27.47 -0.34
C LYS A 61 -22.64 -26.31 0.65
N VAL A 62 -23.70 -25.49 0.71
CA VAL A 62 -23.77 -24.38 1.67
C VAL A 62 -23.69 -24.89 3.12
N MET A 63 -24.44 -25.93 3.46
CA MET A 63 -24.52 -26.41 4.84
C MET A 63 -23.28 -27.20 5.28
N ASN A 64 -22.70 -28.00 4.38
CA ASN A 64 -21.65 -28.97 4.72
C ASN A 64 -20.24 -28.44 4.42
N GLU A 65 -20.09 -27.51 3.47
CA GLU A 65 -18.77 -27.00 3.06
C GLU A 65 -18.62 -25.53 3.44
N LEU A 66 -19.50 -24.65 2.96
CA LEU A 66 -19.35 -23.20 3.16
C LEU A 66 -19.60 -22.76 4.61
N ALA A 67 -20.65 -23.28 5.26
CA ALA A 67 -20.98 -22.89 6.62
C ALA A 67 -19.90 -23.27 7.65
N PRO A 68 -19.33 -24.50 7.64
CA PRO A 68 -18.19 -24.84 8.49
C PRO A 68 -16.95 -24.00 8.19
N ARG A 69 -16.64 -23.76 6.90
CA ARG A 69 -15.50 -22.93 6.48
C ARG A 69 -15.53 -21.54 7.13
N PHE A 70 -16.72 -20.96 7.25
CA PHE A 70 -16.91 -19.62 7.80
C PHE A 70 -17.38 -19.59 9.26
N LYS A 71 -17.27 -20.69 10.01
CA LYS A 71 -17.78 -20.80 11.40
C LYS A 71 -17.28 -19.67 12.30
N HIS A 72 -15.99 -19.33 12.20
CA HIS A 72 -15.32 -18.35 13.04
C HIS A 72 -15.55 -16.87 12.63
N LEU A 73 -16.07 -16.63 11.42
CA LEU A 73 -16.30 -15.27 10.91
C LEU A 73 -17.74 -14.82 11.18
N SER A 74 -17.95 -13.62 11.73
CA SER A 74 -19.29 -13.04 11.91
C SER A 74 -19.88 -12.49 10.61
N GLY A 75 -19.04 -12.12 9.64
CA GLY A 75 -19.42 -11.60 8.33
C GLY A 75 -18.24 -11.56 7.36
N GLY A 76 -18.41 -10.89 6.21
CA GLY A 76 -17.32 -10.74 5.24
C GLY A 76 -16.95 -12.02 4.49
N PHE A 77 -17.91 -12.92 4.26
CA PHE A 77 -17.68 -14.21 3.60
C PHE A 77 -17.30 -14.10 2.12
N THR A 78 -17.59 -12.95 1.51
CA THR A 78 -17.34 -12.69 0.09
C THR A 78 -16.41 -11.52 -0.14
N ARG A 79 -15.60 -11.61 -1.20
CA ARG A 79 -14.76 -10.53 -1.72
C ARG A 79 -15.29 -10.12 -3.09
N VAL A 80 -15.29 -8.82 -3.37
CA VAL A 80 -15.58 -8.28 -4.70
C VAL A 80 -14.38 -7.48 -5.16
N THR A 81 -13.77 -7.91 -6.26
CA THR A 81 -12.59 -7.28 -6.83
C THR A 81 -12.97 -6.67 -8.19
N PRO A 82 -12.79 -5.36 -8.40
CA PRO A 82 -12.94 -4.76 -9.72
C PRO A 82 -11.99 -5.41 -10.73
N THR A 83 -12.43 -5.55 -11.96
CA THR A 83 -11.63 -6.07 -13.07
C THR A 83 -11.60 -5.06 -14.21
N THR A 84 -10.83 -5.35 -15.26
CA THR A 84 -10.80 -4.55 -16.48
C THR A 84 -12.19 -4.34 -17.06
N LYS A 85 -12.39 -3.17 -17.70
CA LYS A 85 -13.64 -2.87 -18.40
C LYS A 85 -13.83 -3.84 -19.56
N ARG A 86 -15.06 -4.28 -19.79
CA ARG A 86 -15.39 -5.12 -20.94
C ARG A 86 -15.05 -4.39 -22.25
N ARG A 87 -14.49 -5.11 -23.22
CA ARG A 87 -13.85 -4.52 -24.41
C ARG A 87 -14.76 -3.61 -25.23
N LEU A 88 -15.97 -4.09 -25.55
CA LEU A 88 -16.88 -3.44 -26.50
C LEU A 88 -17.65 -2.27 -25.88
N ASP A 89 -18.40 -2.52 -24.81
CA ASP A 89 -19.31 -1.55 -24.20
C ASP A 89 -18.71 -0.84 -22.97
N LYS A 90 -17.43 -1.08 -22.68
CA LYS A 90 -16.66 -0.48 -21.58
C LYS A 90 -17.32 -0.64 -20.20
N ALA A 91 -18.21 -1.60 -20.03
CA ALA A 91 -18.86 -1.88 -18.75
C ALA A 91 -17.81 -2.29 -17.71
N GLN A 92 -17.85 -1.69 -16.52
CA GLN A 92 -16.96 -2.06 -15.43
C GLN A 92 -17.30 -3.49 -14.97
N MET A 93 -16.32 -4.39 -15.07
CA MET A 93 -16.46 -5.77 -14.61
C MET A 93 -15.96 -5.89 -13.17
N GLY A 94 -16.39 -6.95 -12.50
CA GLY A 94 -15.89 -7.33 -11.20
C GLY A 94 -16.13 -8.81 -10.94
N THR A 95 -15.17 -9.41 -10.26
CA THR A 95 -15.23 -10.79 -9.80
C THR A 95 -15.74 -10.80 -8.36
N ILE A 96 -16.74 -11.63 -8.07
CA ILE A 96 -17.19 -11.93 -6.72
C ILE A 96 -16.84 -13.37 -6.38
N GLU A 97 -16.30 -13.58 -5.18
CA GLU A 97 -15.84 -14.88 -4.72
C GLU A 97 -16.06 -15.09 -3.23
N PHE A 98 -16.18 -16.36 -2.82
CA PHE A 98 -16.08 -16.74 -1.41
C PHE A 98 -14.61 -16.75 -0.96
N VAL A 99 -14.35 -16.22 0.24
CA VAL A 99 -13.00 -16.19 0.82
C VAL A 99 -12.48 -17.62 1.07
N GLY A 100 -11.23 -17.87 0.74
CA GLY A 100 -10.61 -19.19 0.90
C GLY A 100 -11.11 -20.21 -0.11
N ASN A 101 -11.55 -19.77 -1.28
CA ASN A 101 -11.83 -20.69 -2.39
C ASN A 101 -10.53 -21.29 -2.95
N TYR A 102 -10.66 -22.40 -3.67
CA TYR A 102 -9.52 -23.15 -4.21
C TYR A 102 -8.68 -22.36 -5.24
N LEU A 103 -9.31 -21.47 -6.02
CA LEU A 103 -8.61 -20.63 -7.00
C LEU A 103 -7.75 -19.57 -6.30
N GLU A 104 -8.26 -18.95 -5.23
CA GLU A 104 -7.50 -17.98 -4.41
C GLU A 104 -6.26 -18.64 -3.81
N ILE A 105 -6.37 -19.87 -3.32
CA ILE A 105 -5.24 -20.63 -2.77
C ILE A 105 -4.23 -20.96 -3.87
N TYR A 106 -4.69 -21.41 -5.03
CA TYR A 106 -3.84 -21.74 -6.17
C TYR A 106 -3.08 -20.50 -6.67
N GLU A 107 -3.77 -19.38 -6.88
CA GLU A 107 -3.18 -18.12 -7.34
C GLU A 107 -2.10 -17.60 -6.39
N LYS A 108 -2.34 -17.67 -5.07
CA LYS A 108 -1.32 -17.31 -4.07
C LYS A 108 -0.09 -18.23 -4.14
N SER A 109 -0.29 -19.52 -4.37
CA SER A 109 0.80 -20.49 -4.48
C SER A 109 1.63 -20.28 -5.75
N ASP A 110 0.97 -20.01 -6.88
CA ASP A 110 1.63 -19.75 -8.16
C ASP A 110 2.42 -18.43 -8.12
N TYR A 111 1.83 -17.38 -7.53
CA TYR A 111 2.51 -16.12 -7.29
C TYR A 111 3.78 -16.31 -6.44
N ALA A 112 3.69 -17.08 -5.34
CA ALA A 112 4.85 -17.35 -4.49
C ALA A 112 5.97 -18.08 -5.24
N LYS A 113 5.64 -19.06 -6.08
CA LYS A 113 6.60 -19.76 -6.94
C LYS A 113 7.26 -18.82 -7.94
N LYS A 114 6.48 -17.96 -8.60
CA LYS A 114 7.01 -16.96 -9.54
C LYS A 114 7.93 -15.96 -8.86
N LYS A 115 7.57 -15.47 -7.66
CA LYS A 115 8.42 -14.57 -6.86
C LYS A 115 9.76 -15.23 -6.56
N GLN A 116 9.75 -16.48 -6.08
CA GLN A 116 10.97 -17.25 -5.84
C GLN A 116 11.81 -17.44 -7.11
N ALA A 117 11.18 -17.80 -8.23
CA ALA A 117 11.89 -17.99 -9.51
C ALA A 117 12.50 -16.69 -10.08
N SER A 118 11.83 -15.55 -9.89
CA SER A 118 12.29 -14.25 -10.37
C SER A 118 13.47 -13.67 -9.57
N ASN A 119 13.78 -14.23 -8.39
CA ASN A 119 14.74 -13.68 -7.43
C ASN A 119 14.60 -12.17 -7.19
N THR A 120 13.37 -11.65 -7.32
CA THR A 120 13.10 -10.22 -7.13
C THR A 120 13.01 -9.95 -5.63
N PRO A 121 13.82 -9.03 -5.07
CA PRO A 121 13.78 -8.69 -3.65
C PRO A 121 12.39 -8.17 -3.28
N ASP A 122 12.00 -8.35 -2.02
CA ASP A 122 10.79 -7.72 -1.53
C ASP A 122 10.91 -6.19 -1.60
N PHE A 123 9.79 -5.47 -1.72
CA PHE A 123 9.82 -4.00 -1.79
C PHE A 123 10.63 -3.43 -0.61
N TRP A 124 10.42 -3.97 0.59
CA TRP A 124 11.12 -3.49 1.78
C TRP A 124 12.63 -3.78 1.74
N GLU A 125 13.03 -4.96 1.30
CA GLU A 125 14.46 -5.30 1.16
C GLU A 125 15.13 -4.42 0.10
N TRP A 126 14.42 -4.17 -1.00
CA TRP A 126 14.89 -3.27 -2.05
C TRP A 126 15.00 -1.83 -1.56
N GLU A 127 13.98 -1.30 -0.89
CA GLU A 127 13.95 0.07 -0.36
C GLU A 127 15.08 0.29 0.65
N GLN A 128 15.27 -0.65 1.58
CA GLN A 128 16.36 -0.60 2.54
C GLN A 128 17.72 -0.53 1.84
N LYS A 129 17.95 -1.41 0.85
CA LYS A 129 19.19 -1.44 0.08
C LYS A 129 19.44 -0.12 -0.65
N ILE A 130 18.42 0.48 -1.25
CA ILE A 130 18.53 1.77 -1.94
C ILE A 130 18.87 2.88 -0.94
N LEU A 131 18.20 2.93 0.21
CA LEU A 131 18.48 3.94 1.24
C LEU A 131 19.89 3.80 1.82
N GLU A 132 20.37 2.57 2.05
CA GLU A 132 21.74 2.31 2.48
C GLU A 132 22.77 2.76 1.44
N GLN A 133 22.51 2.49 0.15
CA GLN A 133 23.35 2.98 -0.96
C GLN A 133 23.35 4.52 -1.07
N GLU A 134 22.19 5.17 -0.92
CA GLU A 134 22.09 6.63 -0.90
C GLU A 134 22.87 7.22 0.29
N LYS A 135 22.75 6.60 1.47
CA LYS A 135 23.47 7.01 2.67
C LYS A 135 24.98 6.96 2.45
N GLU A 136 25.49 5.82 1.97
CA GLU A 136 26.91 5.63 1.66
C GLU A 136 27.40 6.67 0.63
N PHE A 137 26.61 6.92 -0.41
CA PHE A 137 26.92 7.96 -1.41
C PHE A 137 27.05 9.35 -0.77
N TYR A 138 26.11 9.77 0.07
CA TYR A 138 26.15 11.07 0.73
C TYR A 138 27.31 11.18 1.73
N GLU A 139 27.56 10.14 2.53
CA GLU A 139 28.68 10.11 3.48
C GLU A 139 30.04 10.25 2.76
N ASN A 140 30.24 9.51 1.67
CA ASN A 140 31.45 9.61 0.85
C ASN A 140 31.62 11.01 0.25
N LYS A 141 30.55 11.60 -0.30
CA LYS A 141 30.60 12.96 -0.89
C LYS A 141 30.86 14.05 0.15
N ILE A 142 30.28 13.92 1.34
CA ILE A 142 30.53 14.82 2.46
C ILE A 142 32.00 14.73 2.89
N SER A 143 32.56 13.53 2.99
CA SER A 143 33.96 13.31 3.33
C SER A 143 34.91 13.94 2.30
N GLU A 144 34.69 13.68 1.00
CA GLU A 144 35.46 14.26 -0.10
C GLU A 144 35.46 15.81 -0.04
N LEU A 145 34.27 16.42 0.07
CA LEU A 145 34.15 17.88 0.12
C LEU A 145 34.69 18.46 1.43
N SER A 146 34.54 17.78 2.55
CA SER A 146 35.09 18.22 3.83
C SER A 146 36.62 18.21 3.79
N MET A 147 37.25 17.23 3.15
CA MET A 147 38.70 17.22 2.93
C MET A 147 39.16 18.36 2.02
N MET A 148 38.37 18.70 0.99
CA MET A 148 38.67 19.86 0.12
C MET A 148 38.52 21.20 0.85
N ILE A 149 37.56 21.32 1.78
CA ILE A 149 37.32 22.53 2.58
C ILE A 149 38.33 22.63 3.73
N GLY A 150 38.80 21.50 4.28
CA GLY A 150 39.76 21.38 5.39
C GLY A 150 41.19 21.88 5.13
N ALA A 151 41.40 22.73 4.13
CA ALA A 151 42.58 23.57 3.97
C ALA A 151 42.30 25.07 4.22
N GLY A 152 41.12 25.45 4.74
CA GLY A 152 40.79 26.84 5.05
C GLY A 152 39.63 27.01 6.05
N GLU A 153 40.00 27.44 7.27
CA GLU A 153 39.22 28.26 8.20
C GLU A 153 37.90 27.67 8.78
N GLU A 154 38.01 27.06 9.97
CA GLU A 154 36.97 27.17 10.99
C GLU A 154 37.11 28.53 11.71
N GLU A 155 36.53 29.60 11.16
CA GLU A 155 36.38 30.85 11.90
C GLU A 155 34.95 31.43 11.81
N ASN A 156 34.42 31.77 13.00
CA ASN A 156 33.45 32.83 13.30
C ASN A 156 31.97 32.75 12.87
N VAL A 157 31.33 31.57 12.82
CA VAL A 157 29.85 31.50 12.65
C VAL A 157 29.08 31.95 13.90
N VAL A 158 29.66 31.81 15.10
CA VAL A 158 28.94 32.05 16.37
C VAL A 158 28.93 33.53 16.79
N GLU A 159 29.92 34.33 16.38
CA GLU A 159 29.94 35.78 16.66
C GLU A 159 29.09 36.59 15.68
N GLU A 160 29.07 36.22 14.38
CA GLU A 160 28.22 36.89 13.38
C GLU A 160 26.72 36.76 13.69
N ALA A 161 26.29 35.62 14.24
CA ALA A 161 24.89 35.40 14.63
C ALA A 161 24.41 36.31 15.78
N LYS A 162 25.34 36.83 16.61
CA LYS A 162 25.01 37.69 17.75
C LYS A 162 24.82 39.17 17.37
N ASN A 163 25.35 39.60 16.22
CA ASN A 163 25.29 40.98 15.71
C ASN A 163 24.43 41.12 14.44
N PHE A 164 23.50 40.19 14.20
CA PHE A 164 22.72 40.13 12.97
C PHE A 164 21.49 41.06 13.00
N ASP A 165 21.58 42.22 12.35
CA ASP A 165 20.41 43.08 12.10
C ASP A 165 19.56 42.53 10.94
N TYR A 166 18.40 41.99 11.29
CA TYR A 166 17.45 41.38 10.38
C TYR A 166 16.90 42.37 9.33
N ALA A 167 16.70 43.64 9.71
CA ALA A 167 16.13 44.65 8.83
C ALA A 167 17.11 45.03 7.71
N GLU A 168 18.39 45.17 8.06
CA GLU A 168 19.44 45.49 7.10
C GLU A 168 19.70 44.33 6.10
N HIS A 169 19.59 43.08 6.57
CA HIS A 169 19.71 41.89 5.73
C HIS A 169 18.61 41.80 4.67
N LEU A 170 17.35 42.08 5.01
CA LEU A 170 16.24 42.03 4.05
C LEU A 170 16.40 43.07 2.94
N VAL A 171 16.81 44.29 3.30
CA VAL A 171 17.11 45.36 2.35
C VAL A 171 18.28 44.99 1.44
N LYS A 172 19.32 44.30 1.97
CA LYS A 172 20.42 43.75 1.16
C LYS A 172 19.96 42.63 0.23
N LYS A 173 19.05 41.74 0.67
CA LYS A 173 18.49 40.65 -0.13
C LYS A 173 17.65 41.15 -1.31
N GLU A 174 16.86 42.22 -1.11
CA GLU A 174 16.07 42.87 -2.16
C GLU A 174 16.94 43.64 -3.16
N LYS A 175 18.06 44.22 -2.71
CA LYS A 175 19.00 45.00 -3.55
C LYS A 175 20.12 44.17 -4.18
N ALA A 176 20.28 42.91 -3.77
CA ALA A 176 21.33 42.04 -4.29
C ALA A 176 21.02 41.64 -5.75
N LYS A 177 21.80 42.19 -6.69
CA LYS A 177 22.04 41.50 -7.96
C LYS A 177 22.66 40.14 -7.62
N VAL A 178 22.35 39.08 -8.38
CA VAL A 178 22.94 37.75 -8.17
C VAL A 178 24.46 37.84 -8.32
N THR A 179 25.16 38.08 -7.22
CA THR A 179 26.61 38.11 -7.19
C THR A 179 27.09 36.68 -7.37
N PRO A 180 27.98 36.37 -8.33
CA PRO A 180 28.50 35.03 -8.47
C PRO A 180 29.21 34.64 -7.18
N MET A 181 28.79 33.51 -6.60
CA MET A 181 29.36 33.00 -5.35
C MET A 181 30.83 32.66 -5.52
N THR A 182 31.62 32.87 -4.47
CA THR A 182 33.01 32.40 -4.47
C THR A 182 33.06 30.87 -4.50
N PRO A 183 34.11 30.24 -5.06
CA PRO A 183 34.24 28.79 -5.06
C PRO A 183 34.12 28.16 -3.66
N GLN A 184 34.63 28.84 -2.64
CA GLN A 184 34.53 28.42 -1.23
C GLN A 184 33.08 28.48 -0.71
N GLN A 185 32.34 29.54 -1.04
CA GLN A 185 30.91 29.64 -0.69
C GLN A 185 30.09 28.56 -1.40
N LEU A 186 30.42 28.25 -2.65
CA LEU A 186 29.77 27.19 -3.41
C LEU A 186 29.99 25.82 -2.77
N GLN A 187 31.23 25.52 -2.34
CA GLN A 187 31.59 24.28 -1.65
C GLN A 187 30.90 24.16 -0.29
N LYS A 188 30.81 25.24 0.50
CA LYS A 188 30.07 25.26 1.78
C LYS A 188 28.57 25.02 1.57
N ASN A 189 27.96 25.60 0.53
CA ASN A 189 26.56 25.36 0.19
C ASN A 189 26.30 23.93 -0.27
N GLN A 190 27.21 23.36 -1.08
CA GLN A 190 27.15 21.96 -1.50
C GLN A 190 27.26 21.02 -0.30
N LEU A 191 28.18 21.27 0.64
CA LEU A 191 28.31 20.51 1.87
C LEU A 191 27.04 20.56 2.72
N SER A 192 26.43 21.74 2.86
CA SER A 192 25.14 21.92 3.56
C SER A 192 24.01 21.11 2.92
N TYR A 193 23.90 21.15 1.58
CA TYR A 193 22.92 20.37 0.82
C TYR A 193 23.09 18.86 1.03
N LEU A 194 24.32 18.36 0.97
CA LEU A 194 24.59 16.93 1.17
C LEU A 194 24.27 16.49 2.60
N LYS A 195 24.63 17.29 3.61
CA LYS A 195 24.28 17.02 5.02
C LYS A 195 22.77 16.99 5.24
N HIS A 196 22.03 17.90 4.61
CA HIS A 196 20.58 17.91 4.66
C HIS A 196 19.97 16.64 4.05
N ASN A 197 20.45 16.22 2.88
CA ASN A 197 19.97 15.00 2.22
C ASN A 197 20.34 13.73 2.99
N LEU A 198 21.54 13.67 3.59
CA LEU A 198 21.92 12.58 4.48
C LEU A 198 20.98 12.47 5.68
N LYS A 199 20.62 13.61 6.29
CA LYS A 199 19.63 13.65 7.39
C LYS A 199 18.27 13.11 6.95
N ARG A 200 17.81 13.47 5.74
CA ARG A 200 16.57 12.92 5.15
C ARG A 200 16.65 11.41 4.98
N VAL A 201 17.72 10.89 4.39
CA VAL A 201 17.89 9.44 4.16
C VAL A 201 17.93 8.65 5.47
N ASN A 202 18.60 9.17 6.49
CA ASN A 202 18.61 8.54 7.82
C ASN A 202 17.20 8.51 8.45
N LEU A 203 16.41 9.59 8.31
CA LEU A 203 15.02 9.60 8.75
C LEU A 203 14.17 8.57 7.98
N ASP A 204 14.39 8.43 6.67
CA ASP A 204 13.69 7.45 5.85
C ASP A 204 14.07 6.01 6.26
N LEU A 205 15.34 5.75 6.62
CA LEU A 205 15.79 4.46 7.18
C LEU A 205 15.15 4.14 8.54
N GLU A 206 15.06 5.10 9.44
CA GLU A 206 14.37 4.94 10.73
C GLU A 206 12.88 4.62 10.51
N LYS A 207 12.20 5.38 9.65
CA LYS A 207 10.79 5.16 9.30
C LYS A 207 10.55 3.82 8.61
N HIS A 208 11.47 3.37 7.77
CA HIS A 208 11.37 2.07 7.10
C HIS A 208 11.25 0.93 8.13
N GLN A 209 12.04 0.98 9.21
CA GLN A 209 11.97 -0.03 10.28
C GLN A 209 10.62 0.00 11.01
N GLU A 210 10.05 1.18 11.25
CA GLU A 210 8.72 1.34 11.87
C GLU A 210 7.59 0.86 10.95
N ASP A 211 7.64 1.22 9.67
CA ASP A 211 6.60 0.92 8.68
C ASP A 211 6.54 -0.60 8.40
N LYS A 212 7.71 -1.27 8.28
CA LYS A 212 7.80 -2.73 8.14
C LYS A 212 7.23 -3.49 9.34
N GLY A 213 7.24 -2.87 10.53
CA GLY A 213 6.61 -3.39 11.76
C GLY A 213 5.08 -3.32 11.78
N GLY A 214 4.43 -2.87 10.70
CA GLY A 214 2.96 -2.81 10.57
C GLY A 214 2.34 -1.47 10.97
N ASN A 215 3.16 -0.42 11.14
CA ASN A 215 2.69 0.90 11.57
C ASN A 215 2.39 1.88 10.41
N TRP A 216 2.43 1.40 9.17
CA TRP A 216 2.30 2.18 7.93
C TRP A 216 1.07 3.11 7.87
N HIS A 217 -0.04 2.74 8.53
CA HIS A 217 -1.25 3.57 8.58
C HIS A 217 -1.12 4.84 9.45
N ARG A 218 -0.19 4.90 10.41
CA ARG A 218 -0.01 6.06 11.31
C ARG A 218 0.97 7.11 10.75
N ASN A 219 1.77 6.75 9.75
CA ASN A 219 2.88 7.58 9.26
C ASN A 219 2.59 8.32 7.94
N LEU A 220 1.40 8.16 7.35
CA LEU A 220 1.01 8.82 6.09
C LEU A 220 0.90 10.35 6.25
N ASP A 221 0.35 10.84 7.36
CA ASP A 221 0.20 12.28 7.60
C ASP A 221 1.55 12.99 7.85
N LYS A 222 2.62 12.24 8.15
CA LYS A 222 3.97 12.76 8.41
C LYS A 222 4.92 12.63 7.21
N LYS A 223 4.48 12.05 6.08
CA LYS A 223 5.35 11.77 4.93
C LYS A 223 5.63 13.01 4.06
N TYR A 224 4.83 14.07 4.17
CA TYR A 224 4.92 15.25 3.31
C TYR A 224 4.64 16.60 4.01
N THR A 225 4.71 16.67 5.34
CA THR A 225 4.72 17.95 6.05
C THR A 225 6.17 18.42 6.16
N PHE A 226 6.56 19.30 5.23
CA PHE A 226 7.74 20.14 5.39
C PHE A 226 7.31 21.32 6.25
N ASP A 227 7.66 21.29 7.54
CA ASP A 227 7.67 22.49 8.38
C ASP A 227 8.87 23.37 8.02
#